data_AF-A0A2P5N1H2-F1
#
_entry.id   AF-A0A2P5N1H2-F1
#
_cell.length_a   1.000
_cell.length_b   1.000
_cell.length_c   1.000
_cell.angle_alpha   90.00
_cell.angle_beta   90.00
_cell.angle_gamma   90.00
#
_symmetry.space_group_name_H-M   'P 1'
#
loop_
_entity.id
_entity.type
_entity.pdbx_description
1 polymer ?
#
loop_
_entity_poly.entity_id
_entity_poly.type
_entity_poly.pdbx_seq_one_letter_code
_entity_poly.pdbx_strand_id
1 'polypeptide(L)'
;MAGAGAVALLAGYWLSRCAIKQQVPELDWLRRLSTHLNFKTTDFRHATLTKADFTGANLRHARFTGAQLAGTRWFEAMNLHLANTYGTVLQPRIVRDTLVSGQGQGADFKNLDLRGLDFSGLDLSQADFTDAELSGAKFSGADLRGTNLTRAVLLGADLSNAQLTGASIGHWNIDKSTNFAGVDCRYVYLDEEQHDRQPESGEFKAGEFEKLYQELAHTVDFLIENAMQMEALQRSLAKMRADFGEDTVAQVQKIERKGDSFKVSVEVQKELEEVLRKEMRAEFDNQLKALECQYQYQLLSHQKDAEHYRETHNDLKTMLMAALSRPSEIHIKAEAHAMHDDNSRKIEHSTISQSAVNLGDYADVQAHVSNNGISADALAPLLEQLRSEIKQCLVLPEAMKADALARVESLNAAAQKPAAEAKSTASQALEGLKTVGTVATTISGIVVAVAKVFGL
;
A
#
# COMPACT_ATOMS: atom_id res chain seq x y z
N MET A 1 -49.64 27.63 -25.22
CA MET A 1 -48.42 27.02 -24.66
C MET A 1 -48.33 25.49 -24.80
N ALA A 2 -49.39 24.74 -25.11
CA ALA A 2 -49.31 23.26 -25.20
C ALA A 2 -48.38 22.71 -26.31
N GLY A 3 -48.26 23.39 -27.46
CA GLY A 3 -47.46 22.88 -28.59
C GLY A 3 -45.95 22.82 -28.33
N ALA A 4 -45.39 23.76 -27.58
CA ALA A 4 -43.95 23.82 -27.31
C ALA A 4 -43.47 22.63 -26.46
N GLY A 5 -44.26 22.22 -25.45
CA GLY A 5 -43.95 21.04 -24.63
C GLY A 5 -43.99 19.74 -25.42
N ALA A 6 -44.97 19.58 -26.32
CA ALA A 6 -45.05 18.41 -27.19
C ALA A 6 -43.88 18.34 -28.18
N VAL A 7 -43.48 19.47 -28.79
CA VAL A 7 -42.31 19.53 -29.67
C VAL A 7 -41.01 19.28 -28.90
N ALA A 8 -40.85 19.82 -27.68
CA ALA A 8 -39.68 19.55 -26.84
C ALA A 8 -39.59 18.07 -26.41
N LEU A 9 -40.72 17.43 -26.08
CA LEU A 9 -40.77 16.01 -25.76
C LEU A 9 -40.50 15.13 -26.99
N LEU A 10 -41.03 15.48 -28.16
CA LEU A 10 -40.75 14.77 -29.41
C LEU A 10 -39.31 14.97 -29.88
N ALA A 11 -38.74 16.17 -29.73
CA ALA A 11 -37.34 16.45 -30.02
C ALA A 11 -36.42 15.72 -29.03
N GLY A 12 -36.73 15.73 -27.73
CA GLY A 12 -36.00 14.97 -26.71
C GLY A 12 -36.09 13.45 -26.95
N TYR A 13 -37.26 12.94 -27.34
CA TYR A 13 -37.46 11.54 -27.73
C TYR A 13 -36.70 11.18 -29.01
N TRP A 14 -36.67 12.08 -29.99
CA TRP A 14 -35.95 11.89 -31.26
C TRP A 14 -34.44 11.96 -31.07
N LEU A 15 -33.93 12.95 -30.34
CA LEU A 15 -32.52 13.08 -29.96
C LEU A 15 -32.06 11.91 -29.09
N SER A 16 -32.87 11.47 -28.12
CA SER A 16 -32.63 10.26 -27.35
C SER A 16 -32.58 9.03 -28.27
N ARG A 17 -33.55 8.86 -29.20
CA ARG A 17 -33.51 7.79 -30.21
C ARG A 17 -32.31 7.84 -31.14
N CYS A 18 -31.81 9.02 -31.50
CA CYS A 18 -30.62 9.20 -32.33
C CYS A 18 -29.35 8.84 -31.55
N ALA A 19 -29.18 9.33 -30.31
CA ALA A 19 -28.11 8.93 -29.39
C ALA A 19 -28.14 7.42 -29.05
N ILE A 20 -29.32 6.81 -29.07
CA ILE A 20 -29.55 5.37 -28.87
C ILE A 20 -29.30 4.54 -30.16
N LYS A 21 -29.21 5.17 -31.33
CA LYS A 21 -28.99 4.51 -32.63
C LYS A 21 -27.62 4.77 -33.27
N GLN A 22 -26.98 5.88 -32.95
CA GLN A 22 -25.68 6.27 -33.50
C GLN A 22 -24.67 6.35 -32.36
N GLN A 23 -23.46 5.83 -32.59
CA GLN A 23 -22.36 5.77 -31.63
C GLN A 23 -21.72 7.15 -31.44
N VAL A 24 -22.45 8.09 -30.82
CA VAL A 24 -21.97 9.46 -30.54
C VAL A 24 -21.53 9.55 -29.08
N PRO A 25 -20.21 9.61 -28.78
CA PRO A 25 -19.72 9.58 -27.39
C PRO A 25 -20.21 10.75 -26.54
N GLU A 26 -20.42 11.91 -27.16
CA GLU A 26 -20.89 13.16 -26.54
C GLU A 26 -22.30 13.05 -25.93
N LEU A 27 -23.10 12.08 -26.37
CA LEU A 27 -24.50 11.89 -25.96
C LEU A 27 -24.68 10.68 -25.01
N ASP A 28 -23.58 10.11 -24.50
CA ASP A 28 -23.62 8.93 -23.62
C ASP A 28 -24.40 9.18 -22.32
N TRP A 29 -24.48 10.44 -21.86
CA TRP A 29 -25.30 10.85 -20.72
C TRP A 29 -26.82 10.74 -20.99
N LEU A 30 -27.28 11.04 -22.20
CA LEU A 30 -28.69 10.84 -22.60
C LEU A 30 -29.05 9.35 -22.68
N ARG A 31 -28.09 8.51 -23.10
CA ARG A 31 -28.22 7.05 -23.08
C ARG A 31 -28.39 6.53 -21.64
N ARG A 32 -27.55 7.00 -20.71
CA ARG A 32 -27.66 6.69 -19.27
C ARG A 32 -28.98 7.19 -18.67
N LEU A 33 -29.45 8.37 -19.04
CA LEU A 33 -30.76 8.90 -18.59
C LEU A 33 -31.92 8.03 -19.11
N SER A 34 -31.88 7.62 -20.38
CA SER A 34 -32.96 6.81 -20.97
C SER A 34 -33.09 5.41 -20.36
N THR A 35 -31.99 4.78 -19.91
CA THR A 35 -32.04 3.49 -19.20
C THR A 35 -32.58 3.61 -17.77
N HIS A 36 -32.55 4.80 -17.17
CA HIS A 36 -33.22 5.07 -15.88
C HIS A 36 -34.73 5.30 -16.05
N LEU A 37 -35.18 5.81 -17.21
CA LEU A 37 -36.57 6.16 -17.48
C LEU A 37 -37.48 4.98 -17.93
N ASN A 38 -37.00 3.74 -17.79
CA ASN A 38 -37.80 2.50 -17.82
C ASN A 38 -38.62 2.23 -19.11
N PHE A 39 -38.11 2.60 -20.28
CA PHE A 39 -38.75 2.30 -21.58
C PHE A 39 -38.50 0.84 -22.03
N LYS A 40 -39.38 -0.10 -21.65
CA LYS A 40 -39.35 -1.52 -22.08
C LYS A 40 -37.94 -2.16 -22.01
N THR A 41 -37.22 -1.91 -20.91
CA THR A 41 -35.88 -2.50 -20.68
C THR A 41 -35.97 -3.76 -19.84
N THR A 42 -35.21 -4.80 -20.18
CA THR A 42 -35.04 -5.98 -19.31
C THR A 42 -34.19 -5.61 -18.09
N ASP A 43 -34.71 -5.84 -16.88
CA ASP A 43 -34.05 -5.48 -15.63
C ASP A 43 -33.51 -6.73 -14.93
N PHE A 44 -32.20 -6.85 -14.85
CA PHE A 44 -31.47 -7.91 -14.14
C PHE A 44 -30.69 -7.37 -12.93
N ARG A 45 -30.97 -6.14 -12.46
CA ARG A 45 -30.25 -5.58 -11.31
C ARG A 45 -30.42 -6.48 -10.09
N HIS A 46 -29.30 -6.78 -9.43
CA HIS A 46 -29.22 -7.69 -8.29
C HIS A 46 -29.72 -9.13 -8.57
N ALA A 47 -29.94 -9.51 -9.83
CA ALA A 47 -30.34 -10.87 -10.18
C ALA A 47 -29.15 -11.84 -10.06
N THR A 48 -29.44 -13.06 -9.58
CA THR A 48 -28.50 -14.18 -9.70
C THR A 48 -28.60 -14.77 -11.10
N LEU A 49 -27.62 -14.48 -11.95
CA LEU A 49 -27.51 -15.00 -13.32
C LEU A 49 -26.36 -16.01 -13.46
N THR A 50 -25.86 -16.55 -12.35
CA THR A 50 -24.74 -17.49 -12.33
C THR A 50 -25.00 -18.66 -13.28
N LYS A 51 -24.08 -18.88 -14.24
CA LYS A 51 -24.17 -19.88 -15.32
C LYS A 51 -25.32 -19.69 -16.32
N ALA A 52 -25.95 -18.51 -16.37
CA ALA A 52 -26.96 -18.20 -17.40
C ALA A 52 -26.34 -18.05 -18.79
N ASP A 53 -27.09 -18.48 -19.80
CA ASP A 53 -26.67 -18.42 -21.20
C ASP A 53 -27.41 -17.28 -21.93
N PHE A 54 -26.66 -16.31 -22.44
CA PHE A 54 -27.16 -15.20 -23.26
C PHE A 54 -26.72 -15.33 -24.73
N THR A 55 -26.36 -16.53 -25.19
CA THR A 55 -25.92 -16.76 -26.57
C THR A 55 -26.97 -16.28 -27.58
N GLY A 56 -26.57 -15.39 -28.51
CA GLY A 56 -27.47 -14.75 -29.47
C GLY A 56 -28.53 -13.81 -28.88
N ALA A 57 -28.58 -13.60 -27.56
CA ALA A 57 -29.63 -12.82 -26.92
C ALA A 57 -29.53 -11.33 -27.23
N ASN A 58 -30.66 -10.67 -27.48
CA ASN A 58 -30.68 -9.22 -27.73
C ASN A 58 -30.81 -8.45 -26.40
N LEU A 59 -29.68 -7.88 -25.97
CA LEU A 59 -29.50 -7.26 -24.65
C LEU A 59 -29.56 -5.72 -24.70
N ARG A 60 -30.15 -5.18 -25.77
CA ARG A 60 -30.31 -3.74 -25.96
C ARG A 60 -31.01 -3.10 -24.76
N HIS A 61 -30.30 -2.21 -24.06
CA HIS A 61 -30.77 -1.49 -22.87
C HIS A 61 -31.11 -2.38 -21.65
N ALA A 62 -30.65 -3.64 -21.63
CA ALA A 62 -30.71 -4.47 -20.44
C ALA A 62 -29.91 -3.85 -19.28
N ARG A 63 -30.31 -4.07 -18.03
CA ARG A 63 -29.64 -3.50 -16.84
C ARG A 63 -29.07 -4.61 -15.95
N PHE A 64 -27.76 -4.62 -15.74
CA PHE A 64 -27.05 -5.68 -15.00
C PHE A 64 -26.40 -5.21 -13.70
N THR A 65 -26.51 -3.93 -13.31
CA THR A 65 -25.86 -3.39 -12.10
C THR A 65 -26.15 -4.24 -10.86
N GLY A 66 -25.09 -4.73 -10.21
CA GLY A 66 -25.16 -5.61 -9.03
C GLY A 66 -25.60 -7.05 -9.30
N ALA A 67 -25.78 -7.47 -10.56
CA ALA A 67 -26.08 -8.86 -10.91
C ALA A 67 -24.88 -9.78 -10.68
N GLN A 68 -25.14 -11.03 -10.29
CA GLN A 68 -24.11 -12.07 -10.20
C GLN A 68 -23.95 -12.72 -11.58
N LEU A 69 -22.80 -12.50 -12.22
CA LEU A 69 -22.55 -12.90 -13.62
C LEU A 69 -21.52 -14.03 -13.77
N ALA A 70 -21.13 -14.69 -12.68
CA ALA A 70 -20.16 -15.78 -12.73
C ALA A 70 -20.65 -16.94 -13.63
N GLY A 71 -19.82 -17.36 -14.57
CA GLY A 71 -20.04 -18.46 -15.50
C GLY A 71 -21.04 -18.16 -16.62
N THR A 72 -21.42 -16.89 -16.82
CA THR A 72 -22.35 -16.47 -17.87
C THR A 72 -21.72 -16.52 -19.26
N ARG A 73 -22.48 -16.98 -20.26
CA ARG A 73 -22.05 -16.98 -21.67
C ARG A 73 -22.69 -15.81 -22.43
N TRP A 74 -21.92 -15.20 -23.32
CA TRP A 74 -22.34 -14.01 -24.09
C TRP A 74 -22.09 -14.14 -25.60
N PHE A 75 -21.74 -15.33 -26.08
CA PHE A 75 -21.35 -15.56 -27.48
C PHE A 75 -22.45 -15.08 -28.45
N GLU A 76 -22.11 -14.28 -29.45
CA GLU A 76 -23.05 -13.63 -30.38
C GLU A 76 -24.15 -12.76 -29.73
N ALA A 77 -24.07 -12.42 -28.43
CA ALA A 77 -25.10 -11.63 -27.75
C ALA A 77 -25.22 -10.22 -28.35
N MET A 78 -26.37 -9.95 -28.97
CA MET A 78 -26.60 -8.74 -29.73
C MET A 78 -26.79 -7.52 -28.80
N ASN A 79 -26.18 -6.39 -29.17
CA ASN A 79 -26.35 -5.10 -28.49
C ASN A 79 -25.93 -5.06 -27.00
N LEU A 80 -25.09 -5.98 -26.52
CA LEU A 80 -24.58 -5.96 -25.14
C LEU A 80 -23.83 -4.64 -24.80
N HIS A 81 -23.17 -4.02 -25.78
CA HIS A 81 -22.57 -2.69 -25.64
C HIS A 81 -23.59 -1.54 -25.40
N LEU A 82 -24.90 -1.79 -25.57
CA LEU A 82 -26.00 -0.88 -25.24
C LEU A 82 -26.70 -1.21 -23.91
N ALA A 83 -26.26 -2.26 -23.21
CA ALA A 83 -26.71 -2.58 -21.86
C ALA A 83 -26.02 -1.66 -20.82
N ASN A 84 -26.63 -1.54 -19.64
CA ASN A 84 -25.99 -0.93 -18.48
C ASN A 84 -25.27 -2.04 -17.67
N THR A 85 -23.96 -2.10 -17.82
CA THR A 85 -23.05 -3.02 -17.10
C THR A 85 -22.20 -2.31 -16.03
N TYR A 86 -22.59 -1.10 -15.61
CA TYR A 86 -21.84 -0.36 -14.59
C TYR A 86 -21.79 -1.12 -13.25
N GLY A 87 -20.60 -1.18 -12.65
CA GLY A 87 -20.36 -1.91 -11.41
C GLY A 87 -20.41 -3.43 -11.55
N THR A 88 -20.14 -3.98 -12.74
CA THR A 88 -20.02 -5.43 -12.95
C THR A 88 -18.75 -5.78 -13.73
N VAL A 89 -18.41 -7.07 -13.75
CA VAL A 89 -17.34 -7.68 -14.54
C VAL A 89 -17.43 -7.36 -16.05
N LEU A 90 -18.63 -6.98 -16.55
CA LEU A 90 -18.86 -6.56 -17.94
C LEU A 90 -18.71 -5.05 -18.16
N GLN A 91 -18.20 -4.29 -17.19
CA GLN A 91 -17.94 -2.85 -17.34
C GLN A 91 -16.83 -2.54 -18.37
N PRO A 92 -15.68 -3.26 -18.41
CA PRO A 92 -14.68 -3.05 -19.45
C PRO A 92 -15.25 -3.37 -20.83
N ARG A 93 -14.90 -2.56 -21.83
CA ARG A 93 -15.36 -2.80 -23.22
C ARG A 93 -14.70 -4.05 -23.80
N ILE A 94 -13.40 -4.23 -23.59
CA ILE A 94 -12.62 -5.36 -24.11
C ILE A 94 -13.25 -6.70 -23.69
N VAL A 95 -13.62 -6.84 -22.42
CA VAL A 95 -14.33 -8.01 -21.88
C VAL A 95 -15.63 -8.31 -22.64
N ARG A 96 -16.49 -7.30 -22.86
CA ARG A 96 -17.74 -7.52 -23.63
C ARG A 96 -17.48 -7.88 -25.07
N ASP A 97 -16.57 -7.17 -25.74
CA ASP A 97 -16.31 -7.35 -27.16
C ASP A 97 -15.67 -8.75 -27.41
N THR A 98 -14.79 -9.23 -26.51
CA THR A 98 -14.23 -10.59 -26.55
C THR A 98 -15.27 -11.67 -26.23
N LEU A 99 -16.03 -11.56 -25.13
CA LEU A 99 -17.02 -12.58 -24.74
C LEU A 99 -18.17 -12.72 -25.77
N VAL A 100 -18.46 -11.67 -26.55
CA VAL A 100 -19.48 -11.68 -27.61
C VAL A 100 -18.92 -12.22 -28.93
N SER A 101 -17.73 -11.81 -29.34
CA SER A 101 -17.15 -12.26 -30.63
C SER A 101 -16.49 -13.65 -30.56
N GLY A 102 -16.11 -14.09 -29.36
CA GLY A 102 -15.20 -15.22 -29.17
C GLY A 102 -13.75 -14.96 -29.59
N GLN A 103 -13.41 -13.69 -29.87
CA GLN A 103 -12.12 -13.24 -30.38
C GLN A 103 -11.49 -12.25 -29.40
N GLY A 104 -10.35 -12.63 -28.82
CA GLY A 104 -9.57 -11.83 -27.88
C GLY A 104 -8.06 -11.97 -28.12
N GLN A 105 -7.64 -12.35 -29.33
CA GLN A 105 -6.23 -12.39 -29.71
C GLN A 105 -5.55 -11.04 -29.42
N GLY A 106 -4.47 -11.04 -28.65
CA GLY A 106 -3.74 -9.82 -28.27
C GLY A 106 -4.54 -8.82 -27.42
N ALA A 107 -5.64 -9.24 -26.79
CA ALA A 107 -6.45 -8.36 -25.95
C ALA A 107 -5.75 -8.03 -24.63
N ASP A 108 -5.85 -6.76 -24.22
CA ASP A 108 -5.35 -6.27 -22.93
C ASP A 108 -6.42 -6.45 -21.84
N PHE A 109 -6.12 -7.32 -20.89
CA PHE A 109 -6.89 -7.61 -19.69
C PHE A 109 -6.09 -7.32 -18.40
N LYS A 110 -5.00 -6.54 -18.46
CA LYS A 110 -4.14 -6.27 -17.31
C LYS A 110 -4.93 -5.68 -16.13
N ASN A 111 -4.65 -6.17 -14.91
CA ASN A 111 -5.27 -5.70 -13.66
C ASN A 111 -6.81 -5.80 -13.60
N LEU A 112 -7.46 -6.59 -14.45
CA LEU A 112 -8.92 -6.71 -14.45
C LEU A 112 -9.42 -7.79 -13.49
N ASP A 113 -10.52 -7.47 -12.78
CA ASP A 113 -11.38 -8.47 -12.14
C ASP A 113 -12.22 -9.17 -13.22
N LEU A 114 -11.96 -10.46 -13.39
CA LEU A 114 -12.56 -11.34 -14.40
C LEU A 114 -13.15 -12.62 -13.77
N ARG A 115 -13.36 -12.60 -12.45
CA ARG A 115 -13.73 -13.80 -11.66
C ARG A 115 -14.96 -14.50 -12.20
N GLY A 116 -14.83 -15.81 -12.33
CA GLY A 116 -15.89 -16.68 -12.80
C GLY A 116 -16.26 -16.55 -14.27
N LEU A 117 -15.68 -15.65 -15.08
CA LEU A 117 -16.08 -15.48 -16.48
C LEU A 117 -15.92 -16.77 -17.30
N ASP A 118 -16.76 -16.94 -18.32
CA ASP A 118 -16.72 -18.08 -19.22
C ASP A 118 -16.02 -17.69 -20.54
N PHE A 119 -14.74 -18.00 -20.62
CA PHE A 119 -13.89 -17.87 -21.82
C PHE A 119 -13.68 -19.24 -22.53
N SER A 120 -14.52 -20.23 -22.26
CA SER A 120 -14.37 -21.58 -22.84
C SER A 120 -14.43 -21.53 -24.37
N GLY A 121 -13.43 -22.13 -25.04
CA GLY A 121 -13.34 -22.23 -26.49
C GLY A 121 -13.02 -20.93 -27.25
N LEU A 122 -12.65 -19.84 -26.55
CA LEU A 122 -12.32 -18.58 -27.22
C LEU A 122 -10.87 -18.56 -27.74
N ASP A 123 -10.62 -17.76 -28.79
CA ASP A 123 -9.26 -17.39 -29.17
C ASP A 123 -8.79 -16.23 -28.28
N LEU A 124 -7.84 -16.52 -27.39
CA LEU A 124 -7.17 -15.57 -26.51
C LEU A 124 -5.66 -15.57 -26.76
N SER A 125 -5.19 -16.06 -27.91
CA SER A 125 -3.76 -16.18 -28.19
C SER A 125 -3.06 -14.81 -28.09
N GLN A 126 -1.87 -14.76 -27.49
CA GLN A 126 -1.15 -13.51 -27.19
C GLN A 126 -1.89 -12.48 -26.29
N ALA A 127 -3.05 -12.81 -25.70
CA ALA A 127 -3.73 -11.91 -24.78
C ALA A 127 -2.93 -11.70 -23.48
N ASP A 128 -3.11 -10.54 -22.86
CA ASP A 128 -2.37 -10.15 -21.66
C ASP A 128 -3.29 -10.06 -20.44
N PHE A 129 -3.13 -11.01 -19.53
CA PHE A 129 -3.83 -11.16 -18.25
C PHE A 129 -2.90 -10.83 -17.06
N THR A 130 -1.84 -10.04 -17.26
CA THR A 130 -0.91 -9.69 -16.18
C THR A 130 -1.64 -9.03 -15.00
N ASP A 131 -1.38 -9.52 -13.79
CA ASP A 131 -2.07 -9.09 -12.55
C ASP A 131 -3.62 -9.23 -12.58
N ALA A 132 -4.18 -10.03 -13.49
CA ALA A 132 -5.63 -10.25 -13.58
C ALA A 132 -6.15 -11.26 -12.54
N GLU A 133 -7.34 -10.99 -12.04
CA GLU A 133 -8.02 -11.82 -11.04
C GLU A 133 -9.05 -12.73 -11.73
N LEU A 134 -8.66 -13.98 -11.92
CA LEU A 134 -9.30 -15.01 -12.74
C LEU A 134 -9.89 -16.17 -11.89
N SER A 135 -10.03 -16.00 -10.57
CA SER A 135 -10.55 -17.06 -9.71
C SER A 135 -11.92 -17.59 -10.20
N GLY A 136 -12.02 -18.91 -10.37
CA GLY A 136 -13.19 -19.60 -10.88
C GLY A 136 -13.52 -19.37 -12.37
N ALA A 137 -12.69 -18.63 -13.13
CA ALA A 137 -12.90 -18.43 -14.56
C ALA A 137 -12.75 -19.74 -15.34
N LYS A 138 -13.46 -19.86 -16.47
CA LYS A 138 -13.37 -21.03 -17.35
C LYS A 138 -12.64 -20.67 -18.62
N PHE A 139 -11.71 -21.52 -18.99
CA PHE A 139 -10.89 -21.49 -20.20
C PHE A 139 -10.95 -22.84 -20.91
N SER A 140 -11.98 -23.66 -20.67
CA SER A 140 -12.04 -25.02 -21.18
C SER A 140 -12.01 -25.02 -22.72
N GLY A 141 -11.01 -25.66 -23.32
CA GLY A 141 -10.76 -25.64 -24.76
C GLY A 141 -10.32 -24.31 -25.37
N ALA A 142 -10.00 -23.29 -24.56
CA ALA A 142 -9.55 -21.98 -25.06
C ALA A 142 -8.13 -22.03 -25.65
N ASP A 143 -7.86 -21.13 -26.59
CA ASP A 143 -6.51 -20.91 -27.12
C ASP A 143 -5.81 -19.83 -26.29
N LEU A 144 -4.86 -20.23 -25.45
CA LEU A 144 -4.04 -19.36 -24.60
C LEU A 144 -2.57 -19.34 -25.09
N ARG A 145 -2.31 -19.64 -26.38
CA ARG A 145 -0.94 -19.76 -26.88
C ARG A 145 -0.22 -18.41 -26.84
N GLY A 146 0.87 -18.37 -26.08
CA GLY A 146 1.65 -17.16 -25.83
C GLY A 146 0.94 -16.06 -25.05
N THR A 147 -0.11 -16.37 -24.28
CA THR A 147 -0.70 -15.38 -23.35
C THR A 147 0.28 -15.02 -22.24
N ASN A 148 0.18 -13.78 -21.76
CA ASN A 148 0.84 -13.37 -20.53
C ASN A 148 -0.10 -13.55 -19.33
N LEU A 149 0.15 -14.55 -18.50
CA LEU A 149 -0.56 -14.87 -17.25
C LEU A 149 0.30 -14.51 -16.02
N THR A 150 1.31 -13.64 -16.20
CA THR A 150 2.24 -13.27 -15.14
C THR A 150 1.50 -12.64 -13.95
N ARG A 151 1.76 -13.14 -12.74
CA ARG A 151 1.10 -12.75 -11.47
C ARG A 151 -0.44 -12.90 -11.46
N ALA A 152 -1.05 -13.53 -12.46
CA ALA A 152 -2.49 -13.74 -12.53
C ALA A 152 -2.99 -14.75 -11.46
N VAL A 153 -4.23 -14.58 -10.99
CA VAL A 153 -4.83 -15.41 -9.93
C VAL A 153 -5.87 -16.38 -10.51
N LEU A 154 -5.55 -17.67 -10.61
CA LEU A 154 -6.34 -18.71 -11.27
C LEU A 154 -6.92 -19.76 -10.29
N LEU A 155 -7.22 -19.36 -9.05
CA LEU A 155 -7.77 -20.25 -8.02
C LEU A 155 -9.09 -20.88 -8.49
N GLY A 156 -9.16 -22.21 -8.56
CA GLY A 156 -10.36 -22.91 -9.07
C GLY A 156 -10.73 -22.63 -10.53
N ALA A 157 -9.81 -22.10 -11.34
CA ALA A 157 -10.06 -21.87 -12.76
C ALA A 157 -10.05 -23.18 -13.57
N ASP A 158 -10.88 -23.28 -14.61
CA ASP A 158 -10.99 -24.47 -15.45
C ASP A 158 -10.21 -24.31 -16.76
N LEU A 159 -8.99 -24.84 -16.82
CA LEU A 159 -8.11 -24.82 -18.00
C LEU A 159 -8.21 -26.13 -18.82
N SER A 160 -9.21 -26.98 -18.59
CA SER A 160 -9.28 -28.30 -19.25
C SER A 160 -9.26 -28.21 -20.78
N ASN A 161 -8.40 -28.99 -21.41
CA ASN A 161 -8.16 -28.97 -22.87
C ASN A 161 -7.71 -27.61 -23.45
N ALA A 162 -7.31 -26.64 -22.62
CA ALA A 162 -6.77 -25.36 -23.11
C ALA A 162 -5.39 -25.53 -23.75
N GLN A 163 -5.05 -24.67 -24.71
CA GLN A 163 -3.73 -24.65 -25.36
C GLN A 163 -2.85 -23.58 -24.70
N LEU A 164 -1.86 -23.96 -23.90
CA LEU A 164 -0.99 -23.03 -23.14
C LEU A 164 0.43 -22.88 -23.71
N THR A 165 0.72 -23.48 -24.86
CA THR A 165 2.07 -23.46 -25.45
C THR A 165 2.58 -22.04 -25.67
N GLY A 166 3.74 -21.75 -25.07
CA GLY A 166 4.43 -20.46 -25.12
C GLY A 166 3.91 -19.40 -24.15
N ALA A 167 2.91 -19.69 -23.31
CA ALA A 167 2.40 -18.73 -22.33
C ALA A 167 3.45 -18.37 -21.26
N SER A 168 3.48 -17.11 -20.84
CA SER A 168 4.22 -16.66 -19.65
C SER A 168 3.34 -16.87 -18.42
N ILE A 169 3.75 -17.75 -17.51
CA ILE A 169 3.03 -18.11 -16.27
C ILE A 169 3.82 -17.69 -15.01
N GLY A 170 4.73 -16.72 -15.16
CA GLY A 170 5.58 -16.24 -14.08
C GLY A 170 4.77 -15.81 -12.87
N HIS A 171 4.95 -16.47 -11.73
CA HIS A 171 4.22 -16.16 -10.49
C HIS A 171 2.69 -16.26 -10.57
N TRP A 172 2.13 -16.99 -11.55
CA TRP A 172 0.69 -17.29 -11.55
C TRP A 172 0.30 -18.05 -10.27
N ASN A 173 -0.92 -17.84 -9.78
CA ASN A 173 -1.41 -18.39 -8.53
C ASN A 173 -2.51 -19.43 -8.80
N ILE A 174 -2.15 -20.71 -8.71
CA ILE A 174 -2.99 -21.88 -9.01
C ILE A 174 -3.20 -22.73 -7.75
N ASP A 175 -4.28 -23.51 -7.69
CA ASP A 175 -4.57 -24.43 -6.58
C ASP A 175 -5.06 -25.81 -7.05
N LYS A 176 -5.36 -26.72 -6.11
CA LYS A 176 -5.83 -28.08 -6.43
C LYS A 176 -7.18 -28.16 -7.11
N SER A 177 -7.94 -27.05 -7.12
CA SER A 177 -9.19 -26.93 -7.86
C SER A 177 -9.00 -26.28 -9.24
N THR A 178 -7.82 -25.72 -9.53
CA THR A 178 -7.42 -25.34 -10.89
C THR A 178 -7.29 -26.60 -11.75
N ASN A 179 -8.13 -26.71 -12.77
CA ASN A 179 -8.26 -27.93 -13.57
C ASN A 179 -7.37 -27.90 -14.82
N PHE A 180 -6.32 -28.72 -14.83
CA PHE A 180 -5.39 -28.85 -15.97
C PHE A 180 -5.67 -30.06 -16.89
N ALA A 181 -6.81 -30.76 -16.70
CA ALA A 181 -7.10 -32.01 -17.40
C ALA A 181 -7.01 -31.86 -18.93
N GLY A 182 -6.06 -32.57 -19.55
CA GLY A 182 -5.90 -32.58 -21.01
C GLY A 182 -5.35 -31.29 -21.63
N VAL A 183 -4.75 -30.38 -20.85
CA VAL A 183 -4.06 -29.17 -21.36
C VAL A 183 -3.00 -29.55 -22.41
N ASP A 184 -3.03 -28.89 -23.57
CA ASP A 184 -1.96 -28.95 -24.58
C ASP A 184 -0.93 -27.84 -24.30
N CYS A 185 0.19 -28.24 -23.71
CA CYS A 185 1.29 -27.35 -23.42
C CYS A 185 2.61 -28.05 -23.72
N ARG A 186 3.37 -27.51 -24.68
CA ARG A 186 4.71 -27.99 -25.04
C ARG A 186 5.82 -27.30 -24.27
N TYR A 187 5.62 -26.02 -23.94
CA TYR A 187 6.51 -25.23 -23.09
C TYR A 187 5.78 -23.98 -22.60
N VAL A 188 6.31 -23.38 -21.55
CA VAL A 188 5.89 -22.10 -20.95
C VAL A 188 7.12 -21.27 -20.62
N TYR A 189 6.90 -20.00 -20.27
CA TYR A 189 7.89 -19.14 -19.64
C TYR A 189 7.50 -18.84 -18.19
N LEU A 190 8.49 -18.70 -17.32
CA LEU A 190 8.31 -18.45 -15.88
C LEU A 190 8.62 -17.00 -15.51
N ASP A 191 8.80 -16.12 -16.50
CA ASP A 191 8.97 -14.67 -16.44
C ASP A 191 8.15 -13.97 -17.54
N GLU A 192 7.96 -12.64 -17.43
CA GLU A 192 7.22 -11.84 -18.41
C GLU A 192 8.04 -11.66 -19.70
N GLU A 193 9.36 -11.56 -19.57
CA GLU A 193 10.31 -11.29 -20.65
C GLU A 193 10.78 -12.54 -21.42
N GLN A 194 10.25 -13.72 -21.08
CA GLN A 194 10.46 -14.99 -21.79
C GLN A 194 11.92 -15.52 -21.80
N HIS A 195 12.72 -15.24 -20.76
CA HIS A 195 14.05 -15.81 -20.61
C HIS A 195 14.04 -17.17 -19.89
N ASP A 196 13.10 -17.39 -18.96
CA ASP A 196 13.04 -18.58 -18.11
C ASP A 196 12.04 -19.61 -18.67
N ARG A 197 12.47 -20.37 -19.69
CA ARG A 197 11.62 -21.37 -20.37
C ARG A 197 11.57 -22.69 -19.61
N GLN A 198 10.36 -23.23 -19.41
CA GLN A 198 10.16 -24.60 -18.92
C GLN A 198 9.44 -25.49 -19.96
N PRO A 199 9.95 -26.70 -20.25
CA PRO A 199 11.25 -27.22 -19.85
C PRO A 199 12.41 -26.42 -20.49
N GLU A 200 13.57 -26.41 -19.85
CA GLU A 200 14.76 -25.67 -20.34
C GLU A 200 15.15 -26.06 -21.78
N SER A 201 14.93 -27.33 -22.14
CA SER A 201 15.08 -27.84 -23.50
C SER A 201 14.03 -28.89 -23.84
N GLY A 202 13.75 -29.09 -25.13
CA GLY A 202 12.71 -30.00 -25.60
C GLY A 202 11.29 -29.47 -25.39
N GLU A 203 10.32 -30.38 -25.32
CA GLU A 203 8.90 -30.10 -25.09
C GLU A 203 8.37 -31.04 -23.98
N PHE A 204 7.41 -30.56 -23.18
CA PHE A 204 6.63 -31.41 -22.29
C PHE A 204 5.93 -32.51 -23.11
N LYS A 205 5.88 -33.72 -22.56
CA LYS A 205 5.08 -34.83 -23.11
C LYS A 205 3.62 -34.67 -22.70
N ALA A 206 2.73 -35.38 -23.40
CA ALA A 206 1.31 -35.40 -23.10
C ALA A 206 1.04 -35.74 -21.61
N GLY A 207 0.35 -34.84 -20.91
CA GLY A 207 0.04 -34.96 -19.47
C GLY A 207 1.21 -34.70 -18.51
N GLU A 208 2.40 -34.32 -18.99
CA GLU A 208 3.55 -33.98 -18.13
C GLU A 208 3.34 -32.63 -17.43
N PHE A 209 2.88 -31.62 -18.17
CA PHE A 209 2.48 -30.32 -17.63
C PHE A 209 1.38 -30.45 -16.57
N GLU A 210 0.33 -31.23 -16.87
CA GLU A 210 -0.78 -31.49 -15.96
C GLU A 210 -0.29 -32.05 -14.62
N LYS A 211 0.57 -33.08 -14.64
CA LYS A 211 1.14 -33.68 -13.43
C LYS A 211 2.01 -32.70 -12.65
N LEU A 212 2.90 -31.99 -13.33
CA LEU A 212 3.80 -31.02 -12.72
C LEU A 212 3.03 -29.96 -11.90
N TYR A 213 1.97 -29.38 -12.48
CA TYR A 213 1.21 -28.33 -11.80
C TYR A 213 0.11 -28.86 -10.87
N GLN A 214 -0.32 -30.13 -11.00
CA GLN A 214 -1.11 -30.82 -9.98
C GLN A 214 -0.27 -31.17 -8.73
N GLU A 215 0.99 -31.56 -8.88
CA GLU A 215 1.89 -31.83 -7.74
C GLU A 215 2.24 -30.56 -6.97
N LEU A 216 2.44 -29.44 -7.68
CA LEU A 216 2.67 -28.11 -7.09
C LEU A 216 1.41 -27.52 -6.43
N ALA A 217 0.22 -28.09 -6.63
CA ALA A 217 -1.03 -27.54 -6.12
C ALA A 217 -1.15 -27.54 -4.59
N HIS A 218 -0.32 -28.34 -3.91
CA HIS A 218 -0.24 -28.46 -2.45
C HIS A 218 0.57 -27.35 -1.75
N THR A 219 1.13 -26.40 -2.50
CA THR A 219 1.82 -25.24 -1.93
C THR A 219 0.97 -23.98 -1.98
N VAL A 220 1.15 -23.14 -0.96
CA VAL A 220 0.73 -21.73 -1.01
C VAL A 220 1.95 -20.94 -1.40
N ASP A 221 1.91 -20.41 -2.63
CA ASP A 221 3.00 -19.64 -3.20
C ASP A 221 2.84 -18.15 -2.87
N PHE A 222 3.92 -17.57 -2.33
CA PHE A 222 4.06 -16.15 -2.02
C PHE A 222 5.17 -15.55 -2.90
N LEU A 223 4.89 -14.38 -3.47
CA LEU A 223 5.88 -13.57 -4.17
C LEU A 223 6.46 -12.53 -3.23
N ILE A 224 7.79 -12.53 -3.10
CA ILE A 224 8.56 -11.70 -2.18
C ILE A 224 9.55 -10.87 -3.00
N GLU A 225 9.13 -9.66 -3.35
CA GLU A 225 9.90 -8.65 -4.09
C GLU A 225 10.75 -7.77 -3.16
N ASN A 226 10.35 -7.67 -1.89
CA ASN A 226 11.01 -6.81 -0.91
C ASN A 226 11.02 -7.40 0.52
N ALA A 227 11.82 -6.79 1.40
CA ALA A 227 11.97 -7.23 2.78
C ALA A 227 10.68 -7.12 3.62
N MET A 228 9.77 -6.19 3.27
CA MET A 228 8.50 -6.01 3.98
C MET A 228 7.55 -7.20 3.73
N GLN A 229 7.48 -7.69 2.49
CA GLN A 229 6.74 -8.90 2.15
C GLN A 229 7.35 -10.14 2.81
N MET A 230 8.68 -10.23 2.91
CA MET A 230 9.34 -11.32 3.67
C MET A 230 8.93 -11.29 5.15
N GLU A 231 8.89 -10.12 5.76
CA GLU A 231 8.45 -9.96 7.15
C GLU A 231 6.95 -10.28 7.33
N ALA A 232 6.11 -9.84 6.39
CA ALA A 232 4.68 -10.19 6.37
C ALA A 232 4.47 -11.71 6.31
N LEU A 233 5.24 -12.43 5.49
CA LEU A 233 5.22 -13.88 5.40
C LEU A 233 5.70 -14.55 6.70
N GLN A 234 6.77 -14.06 7.32
CA GLN A 234 7.24 -14.60 8.60
C GLN A 234 6.18 -14.44 9.71
N ARG A 235 5.51 -13.27 9.75
CA ARG A 235 4.44 -12.97 10.71
C ARG A 235 3.20 -13.83 10.46
N SER A 236 2.77 -14.00 9.20
CA SER A 236 1.62 -14.85 8.88
C SER A 236 1.90 -16.32 9.19
N LEU A 237 3.08 -16.85 8.84
CA LEU A 237 3.48 -18.23 9.19
C LEU A 237 3.55 -18.46 10.70
N ALA A 238 4.09 -17.51 11.47
CA ALA A 238 4.12 -17.60 12.92
C ALA A 238 2.71 -17.64 13.53
N LYS A 239 1.79 -16.80 13.04
CA LYS A 239 0.39 -16.78 13.48
C LYS A 239 -0.36 -18.05 13.07
N MET A 240 -0.20 -18.54 11.84
CA MET A 240 -0.84 -19.77 11.40
C MET A 240 -0.40 -20.99 12.25
N ARG A 241 0.87 -21.05 12.67
CA ARG A 241 1.34 -22.08 13.63
C ARG A 241 0.74 -21.93 15.02
N ALA A 242 0.51 -20.70 15.49
CA ALA A 242 -0.15 -20.45 16.77
C ALA A 242 -1.65 -20.80 16.74
N ASP A 243 -2.34 -20.51 15.64
CA ASP A 243 -3.79 -20.68 15.51
C ASP A 243 -4.20 -22.12 15.14
N PHE A 244 -3.34 -22.85 14.39
CA PHE A 244 -3.65 -24.21 13.89
C PHE A 244 -2.72 -25.32 14.42
N GLY A 245 -1.58 -24.98 15.04
CA GLY A 245 -0.55 -25.92 15.50
C GLY A 245 0.75 -25.88 14.69
N GLU A 246 1.87 -26.35 15.27
CA GLU A 246 3.17 -26.33 14.58
C GLU A 246 3.23 -27.31 13.39
N ASP A 247 2.53 -28.44 13.46
CA ASP A 247 2.55 -29.49 12.44
C ASP A 247 1.71 -29.16 11.18
N THR A 248 0.74 -28.23 11.28
CA THR A 248 -0.29 -27.96 10.25
C THR A 248 0.21 -27.13 9.08
N VAL A 249 1.20 -26.26 9.33
CA VAL A 249 1.92 -25.51 8.30
C VAL A 249 3.30 -26.11 8.16
N ALA A 250 3.41 -27.06 7.22
CA ALA A 250 4.69 -27.59 6.80
C ALA A 250 5.59 -26.45 6.30
N GLN A 251 6.90 -26.70 6.38
CA GLN A 251 7.90 -25.63 6.32
C GLN A 251 7.96 -25.00 4.92
N VAL A 252 8.77 -23.94 4.77
CA VAL A 252 9.08 -23.41 3.44
C VAL A 252 9.71 -24.55 2.62
N GLN A 253 8.95 -25.08 1.67
CA GLN A 253 9.30 -26.25 0.88
C GLN A 253 10.30 -25.87 -0.22
N LYS A 254 10.14 -24.67 -0.79
CA LYS A 254 10.99 -24.16 -1.86
C LYS A 254 11.13 -22.64 -1.77
N ILE A 255 12.35 -22.15 -2.06
CA ILE A 255 12.60 -20.76 -2.39
C ILE A 255 13.25 -20.73 -3.77
N GLU A 256 12.59 -20.13 -4.74
CA GLU A 256 13.14 -19.92 -6.09
C GLU A 256 13.46 -18.43 -6.26
N ARG A 257 14.65 -18.11 -6.78
CA ARG A 257 14.97 -16.74 -7.19
C ARG A 257 14.41 -16.50 -8.60
N LYS A 258 13.69 -15.40 -8.79
CA LYS A 258 13.03 -14.99 -10.04
C LYS A 258 13.37 -13.52 -10.30
N GLY A 259 14.46 -13.30 -11.05
CA GLY A 259 15.06 -11.98 -11.22
C GLY A 259 15.54 -11.39 -9.89
N ASP A 260 14.93 -10.25 -9.52
CA ASP A 260 15.14 -9.54 -8.26
C ASP A 260 14.19 -10.00 -7.13
N SER A 261 13.21 -10.85 -7.44
CA SER A 261 12.22 -11.37 -6.49
C SER A 261 12.50 -12.81 -6.06
N PHE A 262 11.80 -13.27 -5.02
CA PHE A 262 11.80 -14.66 -4.56
C PHE A 262 10.37 -15.21 -4.54
N LYS A 263 10.18 -16.39 -5.14
CA LYS A 263 8.99 -17.21 -4.95
C LYS A 263 9.22 -18.12 -3.74
N VAL A 264 8.39 -18.00 -2.72
CA VAL A 264 8.42 -18.83 -1.51
C VAL A 264 7.19 -19.73 -1.51
N SER A 265 7.40 -21.04 -1.67
CA SER A 265 6.36 -22.06 -1.65
C SER A 265 6.29 -22.70 -0.27
N VAL A 266 5.15 -22.57 0.39
CA VAL A 266 4.87 -23.12 1.72
C VAL A 266 3.95 -24.33 1.59
N GLU A 267 4.34 -25.47 2.14
CA GLU A 267 3.52 -26.69 2.12
C GLU A 267 2.44 -26.66 3.21
N VAL A 268 1.26 -27.22 2.92
CA VAL A 268 0.11 -27.19 3.83
C VAL A 268 -0.46 -28.60 3.99
N GLN A 269 -0.88 -28.97 5.22
CA GLN A 269 -1.49 -30.28 5.46
C GLN A 269 -2.74 -30.51 4.59
N LYS A 270 -2.82 -31.70 3.98
CA LYS A 270 -3.81 -32.07 2.95
C LYS A 270 -5.26 -32.04 3.46
N GLU A 271 -5.46 -32.31 4.74
CA GLU A 271 -6.77 -32.41 5.40
C GLU A 271 -7.44 -31.04 5.59
N LEU A 272 -6.67 -29.97 5.74
CA LEU A 272 -7.15 -28.61 6.04
C LEU A 272 -6.75 -27.56 4.97
N GLU A 273 -6.10 -28.02 3.90
CA GLU A 273 -5.46 -27.28 2.82
C GLU A 273 -6.27 -26.07 2.30
N GLU A 274 -7.57 -26.24 2.03
CA GLU A 274 -8.42 -25.18 1.44
C GLU A 274 -8.70 -24.04 2.42
N VAL A 275 -8.94 -24.37 3.70
CA VAL A 275 -9.15 -23.38 4.77
C VAL A 275 -7.83 -22.69 5.08
N LEU A 276 -6.76 -23.47 5.32
CA LEU A 276 -5.42 -22.97 5.63
C LEU A 276 -4.88 -22.07 4.50
N ARG A 277 -5.08 -22.42 3.23
CA ARG A 277 -4.68 -21.61 2.07
C ARG A 277 -5.36 -20.24 2.04
N LYS A 278 -6.67 -20.21 2.24
CA LYS A 278 -7.44 -18.95 2.26
C LYS A 278 -7.03 -18.08 3.44
N GLU A 279 -6.92 -18.67 4.62
CA GLU A 279 -6.57 -17.96 5.85
C GLU A 279 -5.12 -17.43 5.78
N MET A 280 -4.17 -18.23 5.30
CA MET A 280 -2.76 -17.83 5.17
C MET A 280 -2.57 -16.71 4.15
N ARG A 281 -3.33 -16.69 3.04
CA ARG A 281 -3.33 -15.56 2.08
C ARG A 281 -3.95 -14.30 2.69
N ALA A 282 -5.12 -14.42 3.31
CA ALA A 282 -5.77 -13.29 3.97
C ALA A 282 -4.89 -12.70 5.10
N GLU A 283 -4.22 -13.55 5.86
CA GLU A 283 -3.33 -13.13 6.93
C GLU A 283 -2.02 -12.51 6.41
N PHE A 284 -1.46 -13.02 5.31
CA PHE A 284 -0.34 -12.36 4.64
C PHE A 284 -0.71 -10.93 4.21
N ASP A 285 -1.87 -10.74 3.57
CA ASP A 285 -2.36 -9.41 3.17
C ASP A 285 -2.60 -8.49 4.38
N ASN A 286 -3.10 -9.03 5.50
CA ASN A 286 -3.29 -8.29 6.74
C ASN A 286 -1.95 -7.82 7.34
N GLN A 287 -0.96 -8.72 7.42
CA GLN A 287 0.37 -8.39 7.95
C GLN A 287 1.11 -7.41 7.04
N LEU A 288 0.99 -7.55 5.72
CA LEU A 288 1.59 -6.63 4.76
C LEU A 288 1.00 -5.22 4.92
N LYS A 289 -0.33 -5.06 4.96
CA LYS A 289 -0.98 -3.76 5.20
C LYS A 289 -0.62 -3.14 6.55
N ALA A 290 -0.46 -3.97 7.59
CA ALA A 290 -0.03 -3.50 8.91
C ALA A 290 1.42 -2.96 8.87
N LEU A 291 2.32 -3.64 8.16
CA LEU A 291 3.70 -3.20 7.96
C LEU A 291 3.80 -1.95 7.08
N GLU A 292 3.05 -1.89 5.98
CA GLU A 292 2.94 -0.70 5.11
C GLU A 292 2.51 0.53 5.92
N CYS A 293 1.48 0.38 6.76
CA CYS A 293 0.98 1.46 7.62
C CYS A 293 2.04 1.92 8.64
N GLN A 294 2.76 0.97 9.27
CA GLN A 294 3.87 1.30 10.17
C GLN A 294 5.02 2.03 9.45
N TYR A 295 5.38 1.59 8.25
CA TYR A 295 6.46 2.20 7.47
C TYR A 295 6.08 3.58 6.93
N GLN A 296 4.85 3.76 6.44
CA GLN A 296 4.32 5.07 6.04
C GLN A 296 4.31 6.05 7.21
N TYR A 297 3.95 5.60 8.42
CA TYR A 297 4.01 6.42 9.62
C TYR A 297 5.46 6.85 9.95
N GLN A 298 6.42 5.93 9.89
CA GLN A 298 7.85 6.22 10.12
C GLN A 298 8.43 7.19 9.09
N LEU A 299 8.11 7.01 7.81
CA LEU A 299 8.49 7.95 6.75
C LEU A 299 7.92 9.35 7.01
N LEU A 300 6.65 9.45 7.40
CA LEU A 300 6.00 10.73 7.68
C LEU A 300 6.61 11.43 8.91
N SER A 301 7.00 10.69 9.97
CA SER A 301 7.73 11.29 11.09
C SER A 301 9.10 11.80 10.66
N HIS A 302 9.89 11.00 9.92
CA HIS A 302 11.21 11.42 9.47
C HIS A 302 11.19 12.58 8.46
N GLN A 303 10.15 12.67 7.62
CA GLN A 303 9.94 13.84 6.75
C GLN A 303 9.67 15.10 7.57
N LYS A 304 8.81 15.03 8.60
CA LYS A 304 8.55 16.16 9.50
C LYS A 304 9.78 16.57 10.29
N ASP A 305 10.58 15.61 10.76
CA ASP A 305 11.86 15.91 11.43
C ASP A 305 12.80 16.66 10.47
N ALA A 306 12.94 16.19 9.22
CA ALA A 306 13.77 16.82 8.20
C ALA A 306 13.29 18.23 7.80
N GLU A 307 11.97 18.44 7.73
CA GLU A 307 11.35 19.77 7.54
C GLU A 307 11.65 20.69 8.72
N HIS A 308 11.46 20.22 9.96
CA HIS A 308 11.77 20.98 11.17
C HIS A 308 13.25 21.37 11.26
N TYR A 309 14.18 20.48 10.92
CA TYR A 309 15.61 20.82 10.82
C TYR A 309 15.89 21.86 9.73
N ARG A 310 15.17 21.83 8.60
CA ARG A 310 15.34 22.76 7.49
C ARG A 310 14.77 24.15 7.80
N GLU A 311 13.64 24.22 8.49
CA GLU A 311 13.09 25.46 9.04
C GLU A 311 14.05 26.05 10.07
N THR A 312 14.45 25.26 11.07
CA THR A 312 15.42 25.68 12.11
C THR A 312 16.72 26.19 11.50
N HIS A 313 17.25 25.55 10.45
CA HIS A 313 18.46 26.00 9.77
C HIS A 313 18.26 27.30 8.97
N ASN A 314 17.09 27.48 8.33
CA ASN A 314 16.75 28.74 7.65
C ASN A 314 16.56 29.89 8.66
N ASP A 315 15.94 29.63 9.80
CA ASP A 315 15.78 30.61 10.88
C ASP A 315 17.13 30.97 11.49
N LEU A 316 17.99 29.98 11.78
CA LEU A 316 19.34 30.22 12.30
C LEU A 316 20.18 31.05 11.31
N LYS A 317 20.10 30.75 10.01
CA LYS A 317 20.73 31.53 8.94
C LYS A 317 20.20 32.96 8.87
N THR A 318 18.89 33.14 9.04
CA THR A 318 18.24 34.46 9.02
C THR A 318 18.62 35.27 10.25
N MET A 319 18.64 34.67 11.43
CA MET A 319 19.14 35.28 12.68
C MET A 319 20.62 35.65 12.58
N LEU A 320 21.45 34.77 12.00
CA LEU A 320 22.88 35.04 11.78
C LEU A 320 23.10 36.21 10.82
N MET A 321 22.36 36.25 9.70
CA MET A 321 22.41 37.40 8.79
C MET A 321 21.89 38.69 9.44
N ALA A 322 20.84 38.62 10.26
CA ALA A 322 20.30 39.76 11.02
C ALA A 322 21.24 40.23 12.15
N ALA A 323 22.08 39.35 12.71
CA ALA A 323 23.12 39.70 13.66
C ALA A 323 24.34 40.36 12.97
N LEU A 324 24.78 39.78 11.85
CA LEU A 324 25.93 40.28 11.06
C LEU A 324 25.65 41.60 10.31
N SER A 325 24.38 41.99 10.16
CA SER A 325 23.97 43.26 9.53
C SER A 325 23.69 44.39 10.52
N ARG A 326 23.89 44.18 11.83
CA ARG A 326 23.86 45.27 12.83
C ARG A 326 25.22 45.96 12.89
N PRO A 327 25.31 47.30 12.73
CA PRO A 327 26.55 48.01 12.93
C PRO A 327 26.95 47.99 14.41
N SER A 328 28.11 47.42 14.72
CA SER A 328 28.67 47.40 16.06
C SER A 328 29.45 48.69 16.34
N GLU A 329 28.82 49.64 17.06
CA GLU A 329 29.56 50.76 17.67
C GLU A 329 30.41 50.25 18.85
N ILE A 330 31.66 49.88 18.58
CA ILE A 330 32.64 49.53 19.61
C ILE A 330 33.18 50.83 20.22
N HIS A 331 32.57 51.28 21.32
CA HIS A 331 33.09 52.41 22.11
C HIS A 331 34.34 51.99 22.91
N ILE A 332 35.52 52.20 22.33
CA ILE A 332 36.81 52.00 23.01
C ILE A 332 37.11 53.22 23.90
N LYS A 333 37.06 53.05 25.23
CA LYS A 333 37.70 53.99 26.16
C LYS A 333 39.19 53.65 26.29
N ALA A 334 40.05 54.48 25.72
CA ALA A 334 41.49 54.40 25.91
C ALA A 334 41.92 55.32 27.05
N GLU A 335 42.55 54.78 28.10
CA GLU A 335 43.33 55.56 29.05
C GLU A 335 44.79 55.59 28.57
N ALA A 336 45.31 56.80 28.36
CA ALA A 336 46.61 57.00 27.74
C ALA A 336 47.73 57.11 28.79
N HIS A 337 48.70 56.20 28.72
CA HIS A 337 50.06 56.46 29.19
C HIS A 337 50.97 56.55 27.97
N ALA A 338 51.43 57.77 27.69
CA ALA A 338 52.29 58.08 26.56
C ALA A 338 53.77 57.81 26.90
N MET A 339 54.55 57.46 25.89
CA MET A 339 55.84 58.11 25.58
C MET A 339 56.34 57.70 24.18
N HIS A 340 56.84 58.70 23.45
CA HIS A 340 57.73 58.71 22.25
C HIS A 340 58.54 57.41 21.96
N ASP A 341 58.94 57.03 20.74
CA ASP A 341 59.04 57.69 19.40
C ASP A 341 59.39 56.61 18.31
N ASP A 342 59.51 56.79 16.98
CA ASP A 342 59.36 57.90 16.01
C ASP A 342 59.15 57.33 14.56
N ASN A 343 58.71 58.18 13.61
CA ASN A 343 58.86 58.18 12.15
C ASN A 343 58.65 56.92 11.25
N SER A 344 57.56 57.03 10.46
CA SER A 344 57.54 56.92 8.99
C SER A 344 57.54 55.53 8.29
N ARG A 345 56.41 55.24 7.60
CA ARG A 345 56.34 55.03 6.14
C ARG A 345 54.89 55.03 5.63
N LYS A 346 54.71 55.40 4.36
CA LYS A 346 53.41 55.62 3.68
C LYS A 346 53.01 54.41 2.83
N ILE A 347 51.70 54.08 2.84
CA ILE A 347 50.87 53.62 1.69
C ILE A 347 51.29 52.23 1.09
N GLU A 348 50.44 51.21 0.94
CA GLU A 348 49.31 51.13 -0.02
C GLU A 348 48.41 49.89 0.23
N HIS A 349 47.28 49.76 -0.48
CA HIS A 349 46.37 48.61 -0.39
C HIS A 349 46.99 47.26 -0.82
N SER A 350 46.84 46.18 -0.04
CA SER A 350 46.51 44.84 -0.57
C SER A 350 46.25 43.75 0.49
N THR A 351 45.46 42.77 0.04
CA THR A 351 44.97 41.50 0.60
C THR A 351 45.96 40.64 1.40
N ILE A 352 45.47 40.05 2.51
CA ILE A 352 45.97 38.80 3.13
C ILE A 352 44.70 37.95 3.41
N SER A 353 44.34 36.95 2.59
CA SER A 353 44.91 35.60 2.44
C SER A 353 44.60 34.66 3.61
N GLN A 354 43.98 33.51 3.28
CA GLN A 354 43.51 32.48 4.21
C GLN A 354 44.67 31.78 4.94
N SER A 355 44.45 31.38 6.20
CA SER A 355 45.00 30.13 6.77
C SER A 355 44.25 29.72 8.04
N ALA A 356 44.13 28.41 8.24
CA ALA A 356 43.26 27.74 9.20
C ALA A 356 43.41 28.14 10.68
N VAL A 357 42.28 28.10 11.42
CA VAL A 357 42.28 27.80 12.85
C VAL A 357 41.47 26.51 13.04
N ASN A 358 42.16 25.46 13.48
CA ASN A 358 41.60 24.17 13.82
C ASN A 358 41.24 24.15 15.31
N LEU A 359 40.03 23.73 15.67
CA LEU A 359 39.58 23.58 17.06
C LEU A 359 38.69 22.33 17.17
N GLY A 360 39.34 21.20 17.42
CA GLY A 360 38.72 20.05 18.09
C GLY A 360 38.77 20.21 19.62
N ASP A 361 38.29 19.19 20.31
CA ASP A 361 38.30 19.00 21.77
C ASP A 361 37.52 20.01 22.63
N TYR A 362 36.34 19.57 23.09
CA TYR A 362 35.74 20.01 24.35
C TYR A 362 35.34 18.79 25.18
N ALA A 363 36.36 18.12 25.71
CA ALA A 363 36.23 17.16 26.80
C ALA A 363 36.98 17.70 28.02
N ASP A 364 36.36 18.69 28.70
CA ASP A 364 36.53 18.95 30.14
C ASP A 364 35.75 20.21 30.55
N VAL A 365 34.58 20.00 31.18
CA VAL A 365 34.05 20.95 32.16
C VAL A 365 33.74 20.12 33.41
N GLN A 366 34.61 20.25 34.40
CA GLN A 366 34.53 19.53 35.67
C GLN A 366 33.23 19.85 36.41
N ALA A 367 32.75 18.86 37.17
CA ALA A 367 31.55 19.01 37.97
C ALA A 367 31.71 20.05 39.09
N HIS A 368 30.74 20.95 39.19
CA HIS A 368 30.34 21.53 40.47
C HIS A 368 29.01 20.92 40.90
N VAL A 369 29.12 19.84 41.67
CA VAL A 369 28.00 19.29 42.44
C VAL A 369 27.73 20.23 43.62
N SER A 370 26.85 21.19 43.41
CA SER A 370 26.19 21.90 44.51
C SER A 370 25.10 21.00 45.09
N ASN A 371 25.48 20.26 46.13
CA ASN A 371 24.61 19.33 46.84
C ASN A 371 23.60 20.13 47.70
N ASN A 372 22.51 20.61 47.10
CA ASN A 372 21.41 21.29 47.81
C ASN A 372 20.12 21.32 46.97
N GLY A 373 19.04 20.75 47.52
CA GLY A 373 17.63 21.07 47.23
C GLY A 373 17.13 21.01 45.78
N ILE A 374 16.06 20.22 45.56
CA ILE A 374 15.19 20.39 44.38
C ILE A 374 14.68 21.84 44.41
N SER A 375 15.13 22.71 43.49
CA SER A 375 14.52 24.03 43.37
C SER A 375 13.16 23.87 42.71
N ALA A 376 12.09 24.09 43.49
CA ALA A 376 10.72 24.03 42.99
C ALA A 376 10.51 24.96 41.78
N ASP A 377 11.26 26.07 41.76
CA ASP A 377 11.32 27.08 40.70
C ASP A 377 11.68 26.50 39.31
N ALA A 378 12.49 25.44 39.24
CA ALA A 378 12.86 24.80 37.98
C ALA A 378 11.86 23.71 37.55
N LEU A 379 11.15 23.11 38.50
CA LEU A 379 10.23 22.00 38.22
C LEU A 379 8.86 22.46 37.73
N ALA A 380 8.30 23.52 38.33
CA ALA A 380 7.00 24.07 37.96
C ALA A 380 6.85 24.37 36.45
N PRO A 381 7.77 25.12 35.79
CA PRO A 381 7.65 25.41 34.35
C PRO A 381 7.77 24.14 33.49
N LEU A 382 8.60 23.16 33.88
CA LEU A 382 8.73 21.90 33.15
C LEU A 382 7.44 21.06 33.24
N LEU A 383 6.80 20.99 34.41
CA LEU A 383 5.53 20.29 34.57
C LEU A 383 4.37 20.99 33.85
N GLU A 384 4.39 22.33 33.77
CA GLU A 384 3.41 23.10 33.00
C GLU A 384 3.57 22.90 31.48
N GLN A 385 4.81 22.96 30.98
CA GLN A 385 5.14 22.65 29.59
C GLN A 385 4.73 21.21 29.23
N LEU A 386 5.03 20.24 30.09
CA LEU A 386 4.65 18.84 29.91
C LEU A 386 3.12 18.65 29.83
N ARG A 387 2.34 19.36 30.65
CA ARG A 387 0.86 19.36 30.59
C ARG A 387 0.34 19.96 29.28
N SER A 388 0.97 21.03 28.81
CA SER A 388 0.60 21.70 27.55
C SER A 388 0.82 20.76 26.36
N GLU A 389 2.02 20.18 26.25
CA GLU A 389 2.37 19.23 25.19
C GLU A 389 1.45 18.00 25.19
N ILE A 390 1.18 17.38 26.34
CA ILE A 390 0.26 16.22 26.43
C ILE A 390 -1.16 16.57 25.94
N LYS A 391 -1.67 17.76 26.29
CA LYS A 391 -3.01 18.20 25.87
C LYS A 391 -3.07 18.50 24.36
N GLN A 392 -2.05 19.17 23.85
CA GLN A 392 -1.98 19.61 22.44
C GLN A 392 -1.55 18.50 21.48
N CYS A 393 -0.96 17.39 21.98
CA CYS A 393 -0.56 16.25 21.17
C CYS A 393 -1.77 15.59 20.47
N LEU A 394 -1.88 15.80 19.16
CA LEU A 394 -2.95 15.21 18.33
C LEU A 394 -2.79 13.68 18.11
N VAL A 395 -1.64 13.11 18.49
CA VAL A 395 -1.27 11.72 18.21
C VAL A 395 -1.65 10.76 19.37
N LEU A 396 -1.81 11.28 20.59
CA LEU A 396 -2.18 10.47 21.75
C LEU A 396 -3.70 10.25 21.82
N PRO A 397 -4.19 9.01 22.00
CA PRO A 397 -5.59 8.75 22.31
C PRO A 397 -6.01 9.45 23.62
N GLU A 398 -7.23 9.98 23.67
CA GLU A 398 -7.72 10.75 24.84
C GLU A 398 -7.63 9.98 26.17
N ALA A 399 -7.81 8.64 26.14
CA ALA A 399 -7.61 7.79 27.32
C ALA A 399 -6.15 7.80 27.82
N MET A 400 -5.16 7.81 26.92
CA MET A 400 -3.75 7.90 27.27
C MET A 400 -3.35 9.31 27.71
N LYS A 401 -3.96 10.36 27.13
CA LYS A 401 -3.77 11.75 27.62
C LYS A 401 -4.26 11.90 29.07
N ALA A 402 -5.40 11.33 29.40
CA ALA A 402 -5.95 11.38 30.76
C ALA A 402 -5.02 10.72 31.79
N ASP A 403 -4.52 9.52 31.49
CA ASP A 403 -3.55 8.80 32.33
C ASP A 403 -2.21 9.56 32.43
N ALA A 404 -1.69 10.07 31.32
CA ALA A 404 -0.48 10.88 31.29
C ALA A 404 -0.60 12.15 32.16
N LEU A 405 -1.71 12.90 32.06
CA LEU A 405 -1.94 14.08 32.89
C LEU A 405 -2.05 13.73 34.39
N ALA A 406 -2.67 12.60 34.75
CA ALA A 406 -2.71 12.12 36.13
C ALA A 406 -1.31 11.78 36.69
N ARG A 407 -0.40 11.24 35.85
CA ARG A 407 1.01 11.04 36.21
C ARG A 407 1.76 12.37 36.40
N VAL A 408 1.45 13.40 35.62
CA VAL A 408 2.04 14.75 35.79
C VAL A 408 1.51 15.47 37.04
N GLU A 409 0.28 15.21 37.47
CA GLU A 409 -0.18 15.62 38.80
C GLU A 409 0.51 14.82 39.92
N SER A 410 0.77 13.53 39.70
CA SER A 410 1.52 12.70 40.66
C SER A 410 2.98 13.18 40.83
N LEU A 411 3.61 13.70 39.77
CA LEU A 411 4.93 14.35 39.83
C LEU A 411 4.89 15.68 40.60
N ASN A 412 3.84 16.48 40.42
CA ASN A 412 3.62 17.71 41.17
C ASN A 412 3.43 17.42 42.68
N ALA A 413 2.66 16.38 43.01
CA ALA A 413 2.48 15.91 44.38
C ALA A 413 3.77 15.31 44.98
N ALA A 414 4.58 14.62 44.18
CA ALA A 414 5.88 14.09 44.61
C ALA A 414 6.86 15.20 45.01
N ALA A 415 6.83 16.36 44.33
CA ALA A 415 7.66 17.52 44.66
C ALA A 415 7.37 18.13 46.04
N GLN A 416 6.19 17.86 46.60
CA GLN A 416 5.76 18.36 47.92
C GLN A 416 6.06 17.37 49.07
N LYS A 417 6.63 16.19 48.77
CA LYS A 417 6.96 15.15 49.75
C LYS A 417 8.43 15.20 50.20
N PRO A 418 8.77 14.60 51.35
CA PRO A 418 10.17 14.42 51.76
C PRO A 418 11.00 13.67 50.70
N ALA A 419 12.27 14.04 50.54
CA ALA A 419 13.11 13.63 49.41
C ALA A 419 13.18 12.10 49.15
N ALA A 420 13.14 11.28 50.21
CA ALA A 420 13.15 9.82 50.09
C ALA A 420 11.87 9.26 49.42
N GLU A 421 10.70 9.81 49.73
CA GLU A 421 9.43 9.42 49.14
C GLU A 421 9.18 10.07 47.78
N ALA A 422 9.67 11.31 47.61
CA ALA A 422 9.59 12.07 46.37
C ALA A 422 10.24 11.28 45.21
N LYS A 423 11.45 10.75 45.41
CA LYS A 423 12.19 10.02 44.36
C LYS A 423 11.50 8.72 43.93
N SER A 424 10.95 7.96 44.87
CA SER A 424 10.20 6.73 44.58
C SER A 424 8.90 7.02 43.82
N THR A 425 8.12 8.01 44.31
CA THR A 425 6.86 8.44 43.68
C THR A 425 7.10 8.99 42.27
N ALA A 426 8.14 9.80 42.08
CA ALA A 426 8.51 10.35 40.78
C ALA A 426 8.94 9.27 39.79
N SER A 427 9.74 8.28 40.21
CA SER A 427 10.18 7.17 39.35
C SER A 427 8.99 6.37 38.78
N GLN A 428 7.99 6.04 39.61
CA GLN A 428 6.79 5.34 39.15
C GLN A 428 5.93 6.17 38.18
N ALA A 429 5.81 7.48 38.42
CA ALA A 429 5.08 8.38 37.53
C ALA A 429 5.80 8.57 36.19
N LEU A 430 7.13 8.69 36.20
CA LEU A 430 7.97 8.81 35.01
C LEU A 430 7.95 7.53 34.16
N GLU A 431 7.91 6.33 34.76
CA GLU A 431 7.95 5.07 34.02
C GLU A 431 6.80 4.95 33.00
N GLY A 432 5.57 5.22 33.42
CA GLY A 432 4.42 5.24 32.51
C GLY A 432 4.24 6.54 31.72
N LEU A 433 5.14 7.51 31.88
CA LEU A 433 5.30 8.63 30.93
C LEU A 433 6.33 8.29 29.83
N LYS A 434 7.18 7.28 30.00
CA LYS A 434 8.09 6.82 28.91
C LYS A 434 7.33 6.31 27.70
N THR A 435 6.23 5.57 27.89
CA THR A 435 5.35 5.09 26.82
C THR A 435 4.69 6.23 26.04
N VAL A 436 4.44 7.36 26.70
CA VAL A 436 3.96 8.60 26.09
C VAL A 436 5.10 9.29 25.33
N GLY A 437 6.29 9.36 25.93
CA GLY A 437 7.50 9.89 25.30
C GLY A 437 7.99 9.11 24.07
N THR A 438 7.74 7.79 24.00
CA THR A 438 8.02 7.00 22.78
C THR A 438 7.07 7.32 21.62
N VAL A 439 5.90 7.92 21.90
CA VAL A 439 4.93 8.35 20.87
C VAL A 439 5.16 9.82 20.47
N ALA A 440 5.69 10.65 21.38
CA ALA A 440 5.93 12.07 21.16
C ALA A 440 7.30 12.51 21.70
N THR A 441 8.22 12.86 20.80
CA THR A 441 9.62 13.22 21.08
C THR A 441 9.76 14.50 21.93
N THR A 442 8.88 15.49 21.75
CA THR A 442 8.85 16.70 22.60
C THR A 442 8.54 16.36 24.07
N ILE A 443 7.55 15.50 24.29
CA ILE A 443 7.19 14.98 25.62
C ILE A 443 8.35 14.19 26.21
N SER A 444 9.04 13.36 25.42
CA SER A 444 10.22 12.60 25.85
C SER A 444 11.34 13.49 26.41
N GLY A 445 11.68 14.58 25.70
CA GLY A 445 12.71 15.53 26.15
C GLY A 445 12.37 16.18 27.50
N ILE A 446 11.11 16.56 27.71
CA ILE A 446 10.65 17.16 28.97
C ILE A 446 10.60 16.11 30.10
N VAL A 447 10.19 14.87 29.82
CA VAL A 447 10.22 13.75 30.79
C VAL A 447 11.65 13.48 31.27
N VAL A 448 12.64 13.51 30.39
CA VAL A 448 14.07 13.38 30.76
C VAL A 448 14.57 14.59 31.57
N ALA A 449 14.12 15.81 31.25
CA ALA A 449 14.46 17.00 32.05
C ALA A 449 13.88 16.92 33.47
N VAL A 450 12.62 16.48 33.62
CA VAL A 450 11.96 16.27 34.92
C VAL A 450 12.65 15.16 35.72
N ALA A 451 13.06 14.04 35.09
CA ALA A 451 13.81 12.98 35.76
C ALA A 451 15.11 13.50 36.40
N LYS A 452 15.88 14.33 35.68
CA LYS A 452 17.11 14.96 36.19
C LYS A 452 16.86 15.85 37.40
N VAL A 453 15.73 16.55 37.47
CA VAL A 453 15.35 17.39 38.63
C VAL A 453 15.08 16.54 39.89
N PHE A 454 14.58 15.31 39.73
CA PHE A 454 14.46 14.34 40.83
C PHE A 454 15.73 13.50 41.07
N GLY A 455 16.80 13.75 40.31
CA GLY A 455 18.07 13.00 40.38
C GLY A 455 17.94 11.54 39.97
N LEU A 456 17.07 11.24 39.01
CA LEU A 456 16.79 9.91 38.44
C LEU A 456 17.46 9.72 37.06
#